data_AF-A0A815N4D3-F1
#
_entry.id   AF-A0A815N4D3-F1
#
_cell.length_a   1.000
_cell.length_b   1.000
_cell.length_c   1.000
_cell.angle_alpha   90.00
_cell.angle_beta   90.00
_cell.angle_gamma   90.00
#
_symmetry.space_group_name_H-M   'P 1'
#
loop_
_entity.id
_entity.type
_entity.pdbx_description
1 polymer ?
#
loop_
_entity_poly.entity_id
_entity_poly.type
_entity_poly.pdbx_seq_one_letter_code
_entity_poly.pdbx_strand_id
1 'polypeptide(L)'
;MIEISEFDESTAHQVFHSWLERDQRRLTSLQMEWLKPKLTPRVEYGIEMPTPLFLSLIYEFTYTWHSFDDNLDSGFEKAKTTKSAIKYLYARLSEKYGEVLFYRAMKYLKQAGGLSETELEDMLSADNEVLHSVFVHYLPPTDVFRLPGTLWIRIRNDMSKYLVEKNVDNVPVIYL
;
A
#
# COMPACT_ATOMS: atom_id res chain seq x y z
N MET A 1 -17.66 9.31 17.87
CA MET A 1 -16.40 8.55 17.71
C MET A 1 -16.82 7.09 17.63
N ILE A 2 -16.64 6.45 16.48
CA ILE A 2 -16.90 5.00 16.36
C ILE A 2 -15.59 4.33 16.77
N GLU A 3 -15.54 3.81 18.00
CA GLU A 3 -14.42 2.98 18.42
C GLU A 3 -14.48 1.67 17.64
N ILE A 4 -13.50 1.46 16.77
CA ILE A 4 -13.34 0.19 16.06
C ILE A 4 -12.79 -0.78 17.10
N SER A 5 -13.68 -1.60 17.67
CA SER A 5 -13.28 -2.69 18.57
C SER A 5 -12.29 -3.60 17.87
N GLU A 6 -11.22 -3.92 18.58
CA GLU A 6 -10.26 -4.95 18.20
C GLU A 6 -10.99 -6.29 17.95
N PHE A 7 -10.57 -7.05 16.94
CA PHE A 7 -11.10 -8.40 16.71
C PHE A 7 -10.51 -9.34 17.74
N ASP A 8 -11.35 -10.16 18.41
CA ASP A 8 -10.84 -11.34 19.11
C ASP A 8 -10.23 -12.34 18.11
N GLU A 9 -9.40 -13.27 18.58
CA GLU A 9 -8.70 -14.23 17.71
C GLU A 9 -9.68 -15.02 16.85
N SER A 10 -10.82 -15.41 17.42
CA SER A 10 -11.83 -16.20 16.73
C SER A 10 -12.48 -15.42 15.58
N THR A 11 -12.80 -14.14 15.79
CA THR A 11 -13.38 -13.28 14.76
C THR A 11 -12.36 -12.95 13.67
N ALA A 12 -11.10 -12.68 14.02
CA ALA A 12 -10.06 -12.41 13.02
C ALA A 12 -9.88 -13.59 12.05
N HIS A 13 -9.85 -14.82 12.57
CA HIS A 13 -9.79 -16.03 11.75
C HIS A 13 -11.05 -16.20 10.88
N GLN A 14 -12.24 -16.05 11.45
CA GLN A 14 -13.50 -16.19 10.71
C GLN A 14 -13.62 -15.16 9.58
N VAL A 15 -13.31 -13.90 9.86
CA VAL A 15 -13.35 -12.81 8.88
C VAL A 15 -12.36 -13.09 7.75
N PHE A 16 -11.12 -13.45 8.08
CA PHE A 16 -10.11 -13.73 7.07
C PHE A 16 -10.49 -14.90 6.16
N HIS A 17 -10.97 -16.00 6.74
CA HIS A 17 -11.47 -17.14 5.97
C HIS A 17 -12.68 -16.76 5.11
N SER A 18 -13.60 -15.95 5.63
CA SER A 18 -14.76 -15.49 4.84
C SER A 18 -14.34 -14.68 3.62
N TRP A 19 -13.27 -13.88 3.72
CA TRP A 19 -12.73 -13.12 2.58
C TRP A 19 -12.09 -14.04 1.55
N LEU A 20 -11.26 -14.99 1.98
CA LEU A 20 -10.67 -15.99 1.09
C LEU A 20 -11.73 -16.77 0.32
N GLU A 21 -12.81 -17.19 1.00
CA GLU A 21 -13.93 -17.89 0.37
C GLU A 21 -14.69 -17.01 -0.62
N ARG A 22 -15.02 -15.78 -0.21
CA ARG A 22 -15.72 -14.80 -1.06
C ARG A 22 -14.98 -14.59 -2.39
N ASP A 23 -13.66 -14.44 -2.33
CA ASP A 23 -12.84 -14.12 -3.50
C ASP A 23 -12.22 -15.38 -4.15
N GLN A 24 -12.69 -16.58 -3.76
CA GLN A 24 -12.26 -17.89 -4.29
C GLN A 24 -10.74 -18.11 -4.21
N ARG A 25 -10.08 -17.52 -3.21
CA ARG A 25 -8.64 -17.61 -2.99
C ARG A 25 -8.31 -18.84 -2.15
N ARG A 26 -7.51 -19.76 -2.71
CA ARG A 26 -7.02 -20.96 -2.01
C ARG A 26 -5.53 -20.86 -1.69
N LEU A 27 -5.18 -20.97 -0.41
CA LEU A 27 -3.80 -20.99 0.06
C LEU A 27 -3.33 -22.43 0.28
N THR A 28 -2.05 -22.68 0.05
CA THR A 28 -1.44 -23.97 0.39
C THR A 28 -1.34 -24.14 1.91
N SER A 29 -1.13 -25.36 2.40
CA SER A 29 -0.91 -25.62 3.82
C SER A 29 0.27 -24.80 4.37
N LEU A 30 1.34 -24.67 3.59
CA LEU A 30 2.52 -23.87 3.91
C LEU A 30 2.18 -22.36 4.02
N GLN A 31 1.43 -21.83 3.05
CA GLN A 31 0.99 -20.43 3.09
C GLN A 31 0.06 -20.13 4.27
N MET A 32 -0.75 -21.10 4.65
CA MET A 32 -1.58 -20.99 5.85
C MET A 32 -0.73 -20.93 7.13
N GLU A 33 0.39 -21.66 7.17
CA GLU A 33 1.34 -21.57 8.28
C GLU A 33 2.01 -20.19 8.39
N TRP A 34 2.26 -19.51 7.27
CA TRP A 34 2.75 -18.13 7.28
C TRP A 34 1.75 -17.13 7.88
N LEU A 35 0.45 -17.40 7.76
CA LEU A 35 -0.63 -16.54 8.24
C LEU A 35 -0.97 -16.73 9.72
N LYS A 36 -0.92 -17.96 10.24
CA LYS A 36 -1.17 -18.27 11.66
C LYS A 36 -0.56 -17.24 12.64
N PRO A 37 0.75 -16.91 12.57
CA PRO A 37 1.34 -15.97 13.52
C PRO A 37 0.85 -14.52 13.37
N LYS A 38 0.12 -14.17 12.31
CA LYS A 38 -0.48 -12.85 12.07
C LYS A 38 -1.91 -12.75 12.62
N LEU A 39 -2.62 -13.87 12.68
CA LEU A 39 -4.02 -13.94 13.14
C LEU A 39 -4.13 -14.19 14.64
N THR A 40 -3.11 -14.80 15.25
CA THR A 40 -3.06 -15.06 16.69
C THR A 40 -2.49 -13.85 17.46
N PRO A 41 -3.21 -13.31 18.46
CA PRO A 41 -2.73 -12.24 19.33
C PRO A 41 -1.48 -12.65 20.10
N ARG A 42 -0.49 -11.76 20.20
CA ARG A 42 0.72 -12.01 21.00
C ARG A 42 0.73 -11.12 22.23
N VAL A 43 0.11 -11.63 23.29
CA VAL A 43 -0.08 -10.95 24.58
C VAL A 43 1.26 -10.58 25.26
N GLU A 44 2.35 -11.29 24.93
CA GLU A 44 3.57 -11.32 25.73
C GLU A 44 4.40 -10.01 25.71
N TYR A 45 4.16 -9.08 24.77
CA TYR A 45 4.95 -7.84 24.65
C TYR A 45 4.15 -6.59 24.20
N GLY A 46 2.86 -6.52 24.53
CA GLY A 46 2.01 -5.37 24.15
C GLY A 46 1.74 -5.30 22.64
N ILE A 47 1.68 -6.45 21.97
CA ILE A 47 1.28 -6.51 20.56
C ILE A 47 -0.24 -6.44 20.53
N GLU A 48 -0.73 -5.34 19.95
CA GLU A 48 -2.15 -5.04 19.74
C GLU A 48 -2.85 -6.18 18.98
N MET A 49 -4.11 -6.42 19.31
CA MET A 49 -4.96 -7.35 18.57
C MET A 49 -5.01 -6.99 17.07
N PRO A 50 -5.32 -7.94 16.18
CA PRO A 50 -5.44 -7.66 14.75
C PRO A 50 -6.52 -6.59 14.49
N THR A 51 -6.10 -5.38 14.14
CA THR A 51 -7.04 -4.33 13.72
C THR A 51 -7.63 -4.68 12.34
N PRO A 52 -8.82 -4.18 11.98
CA PRO A 52 -9.39 -4.43 10.66
C PRO A 52 -8.50 -4.00 9.50
N LEU A 53 -7.78 -2.88 9.64
CA LEU A 53 -6.80 -2.42 8.64
C LEU A 53 -5.60 -3.37 8.53
N PHE A 54 -5.10 -3.89 9.65
CA PHE A 54 -4.03 -4.88 9.62
C PHE A 54 -4.50 -6.15 8.91
N LEU A 55 -5.70 -6.65 9.25
CA LEU A 55 -6.27 -7.85 8.66
C LEU A 55 -6.47 -7.67 7.15
N SER A 56 -6.99 -6.52 6.71
CA SER A 56 -7.17 -6.22 5.28
C SER A 56 -5.84 -6.15 4.54
N LEU A 57 -4.79 -5.56 5.14
CA LEU A 57 -3.45 -5.53 4.55
C LEU A 57 -2.87 -6.94 4.40
N ILE A 58 -2.92 -7.76 5.45
CA ILE A 58 -2.44 -9.15 5.40
C ILE A 58 -3.19 -9.94 4.32
N TYR A 59 -4.51 -9.74 4.24
CA TYR A 59 -5.35 -10.37 3.22
C TYR A 59 -4.92 -9.98 1.81
N GLU A 60 -4.71 -8.68 1.57
CA GLU A 60 -4.25 -8.16 0.28
C GLU A 60 -2.90 -8.74 -0.15
N PHE A 61 -1.97 -8.95 0.78
CA PHE A 61 -0.67 -9.54 0.44
C PHE A 61 -0.80 -10.99 -0.06
N THR A 62 -1.83 -11.73 0.34
CA THR A 62 -2.04 -13.12 -0.11
C THR A 62 -2.35 -13.23 -1.61
N TYR A 63 -2.84 -12.17 -2.26
CA TYR A 63 -3.12 -12.18 -3.71
C TYR A 63 -1.85 -12.27 -4.56
N THR A 64 -0.72 -11.93 -3.96
CA THR A 64 0.56 -11.93 -4.67
C THR A 64 1.31 -13.25 -4.56
N TRP A 65 0.78 -14.19 -3.77
CA TRP A 65 1.37 -15.50 -3.58
C TRP A 65 0.89 -16.49 -4.63
N HIS A 66 1.81 -17.19 -5.25
CA HIS A 66 1.55 -18.30 -6.16
C HIS A 66 1.56 -19.62 -5.39
N SER A 67 0.91 -20.65 -5.91
CA SER A 67 0.88 -21.97 -5.25
C SER A 67 2.26 -22.62 -5.14
N PHE A 68 3.21 -22.23 -5.99
CA PHE A 68 4.57 -22.73 -6.02
C PHE A 68 5.55 -21.90 -5.18
N ASP A 69 5.09 -20.80 -4.55
CA ASP A 69 5.94 -20.05 -3.63
C ASP A 69 6.22 -20.92 -2.40
N ASP A 70 7.48 -21.26 -2.21
CA ASP A 70 7.99 -22.16 -1.17
C ASP A 70 8.73 -21.41 -0.05
N ASN A 71 9.06 -20.15 -0.28
CA ASN A 71 9.78 -19.29 0.66
C ASN A 71 8.93 -18.10 1.09
N LEU A 72 8.97 -17.80 2.40
CA LEU A 72 8.29 -16.66 2.97
C LEU A 72 9.05 -15.37 2.64
N ASP A 73 8.34 -14.39 2.08
CA ASP A 73 8.91 -13.06 1.91
C ASP A 73 9.30 -12.43 3.26
N SER A 74 10.54 -11.96 3.36
CA SER A 74 11.10 -11.43 4.61
C SER A 74 10.39 -10.15 5.09
N GLY A 75 9.82 -9.38 4.17
CA GLY A 75 9.02 -8.20 4.50
C GLY A 75 7.69 -8.59 5.13
N PHE A 76 7.00 -9.58 4.55
CA PHE A 76 5.79 -10.15 5.11
C PHE A 76 6.04 -10.79 6.47
N GLU A 77 7.14 -11.53 6.66
CA GLU A 77 7.52 -12.12 7.95
C GLU A 77 7.59 -11.06 9.07
N LYS A 78 8.17 -9.89 8.75
CA LYS A 78 8.32 -8.76 9.67
C LYS A 78 7.01 -7.97 9.91
N ALA A 79 6.00 -8.11 9.06
CA ALA A 79 4.72 -7.43 9.18
C ALA A 79 3.86 -7.99 10.34
N LYS A 80 4.15 -7.59 11.59
CA LYS A 80 3.48 -8.07 12.82
C LYS A 80 2.48 -7.09 13.42
N THR A 81 2.49 -5.84 12.95
CA THR A 81 1.64 -4.73 13.39
C THR A 81 1.12 -3.97 12.18
N THR A 82 0.03 -3.20 12.31
CA THR A 82 -0.48 -2.31 11.27
C THR A 82 0.62 -1.44 10.67
N LYS A 83 1.43 -0.81 11.51
CA LYS A 83 2.55 0.04 11.06
C LYS A 83 3.57 -0.73 10.22
N SER A 84 3.96 -1.93 10.63
CA SER A 84 4.89 -2.75 9.86
C SER A 84 4.28 -3.30 8.56
N ALA A 85 2.98 -3.59 8.55
CA ALA A 85 2.25 -3.99 7.35
C ALA A 85 2.14 -2.83 6.34
N ILE A 86 1.86 -1.61 6.80
CA ILE A 86 1.89 -0.41 5.95
C ILE A 86 3.30 -0.18 5.39
N LYS A 87 4.35 -0.32 6.20
CA LYS A 87 5.74 -0.22 5.71
C LYS A 87 6.02 -1.26 4.62
N TYR A 88 5.54 -2.48 4.80
CA TYR A 88 5.68 -3.54 3.80
C TYR A 88 4.92 -3.20 2.51
N LEU A 89 3.66 -2.73 2.60
CA LEU A 89 2.90 -2.23 1.46
C LEU A 89 3.69 -1.15 0.70
N TYR A 90 4.21 -0.15 1.41
CA TYR A 90 5.00 0.93 0.83
C TYR A 90 6.24 0.41 0.10
N ALA A 91 6.99 -0.51 0.71
CA ALA A 91 8.18 -1.10 0.10
C ALA A 91 7.87 -1.82 -1.21
N ARG A 92 6.75 -2.56 -1.25
CA ARG A 92 6.31 -3.26 -2.47
C ARG A 92 5.87 -2.31 -3.57
N LEU A 93 5.11 -1.28 -3.22
CA LEU A 93 4.65 -0.29 -4.19
C LEU A 93 5.82 0.57 -4.69
N SER A 94 6.78 0.90 -3.82
CA SER A 94 8.00 1.61 -4.22
C SER A 94 8.85 0.77 -5.18
N GLU A 95 8.98 -0.54 -4.94
CA GLU A 95 9.69 -1.43 -5.87
C GLU A 95 8.96 -1.53 -7.23
N LYS A 96 7.63 -1.62 -7.22
CA LYS A 96 6.81 -1.71 -8.43
C LYS A 96 6.87 -0.45 -9.30
N TYR A 97 6.85 0.73 -8.69
CA TYR A 97 6.70 2.02 -9.40
C TYR A 97 8.01 2.82 -9.52
N GLY A 98 9.08 2.37 -8.88
CA GLY A 98 10.30 3.14 -8.72
C GLY A 98 10.29 3.91 -7.40
N GLU A 99 11.35 3.73 -6.62
CA GLU A 99 11.42 4.18 -5.23
C GLU A 99 11.27 5.70 -5.09
N VAL A 100 12.01 6.45 -5.92
CA VAL A 100 12.01 7.91 -5.92
C VAL A 100 10.62 8.44 -6.29
N LEU A 101 10.05 7.98 -7.41
CA LEU A 101 8.74 8.44 -7.87
C LEU A 101 7.64 8.19 -6.81
N PHE A 102 7.55 6.96 -6.31
CA PHE A 102 6.52 6.60 -5.33
C PHE A 102 6.68 7.39 -4.03
N TYR A 103 7.89 7.44 -3.48
CA TYR A 103 8.13 8.13 -2.22
C TYR A 103 7.89 9.64 -2.32
N ARG A 104 8.31 10.27 -3.43
CA ARG A 104 8.07 11.70 -3.68
C ARG A 104 6.59 12.00 -3.84
N ALA A 105 5.83 11.18 -4.56
CA ALA A 105 4.38 11.35 -4.68
C ALA A 105 3.68 11.30 -3.31
N MET A 106 3.99 10.28 -2.49
CA MET A 106 3.41 10.16 -1.14
C MET A 106 3.83 11.31 -0.22
N LYS A 107 5.09 11.75 -0.30
CA LYS A 107 5.61 12.86 0.48
C LYS A 107 4.92 14.18 0.12
N TYR A 108 4.73 14.47 -1.16
CA TYR A 108 4.07 15.69 -1.61
C TYR A 108 2.60 15.74 -1.19
N LEU A 109 1.86 14.64 -1.37
CA LEU A 109 0.47 14.53 -0.88
C LEU A 109 0.39 14.79 0.63
N LYS A 110 1.27 14.16 1.40
CA LYS A 110 1.30 14.31 2.86
C LYS A 110 1.68 15.73 3.31
N GLN A 111 2.68 16.34 2.66
CA GLN A 111 3.20 17.64 3.05
C GLN A 111 2.25 18.78 2.70
N ALA A 112 1.62 18.72 1.52
CA ALA A 112 0.63 19.70 1.10
C ALA A 112 -0.70 19.53 1.85
N GLY A 113 -0.95 18.35 2.42
CA GLY A 113 -2.19 18.04 3.10
C GLY A 113 -3.37 17.97 2.14
N GLY A 114 -3.13 17.45 0.92
CA GLY A 114 -4.10 17.41 -0.16
C GLY A 114 -3.57 18.07 -1.44
N LEU A 115 -3.62 17.38 -2.58
CA LEU A 115 -3.28 17.95 -3.89
C LEU A 115 -4.26 17.49 -4.96
N SER A 116 -4.61 18.37 -5.90
CA SER A 116 -5.23 17.94 -7.15
C SER A 116 -4.26 17.10 -8.00
N GLU A 117 -4.80 16.34 -8.94
CA GLU A 117 -3.98 15.53 -9.85
C GLU A 117 -2.99 16.39 -10.64
N THR A 118 -3.41 17.56 -11.11
CA THR A 118 -2.56 18.50 -11.85
C THR A 118 -1.44 19.08 -10.98
N GLU A 119 -1.74 19.47 -9.74
CA GLU A 119 -0.71 20.00 -8.84
C GLU A 119 0.34 18.94 -8.50
N LEU A 120 -0.08 17.70 -8.26
CA LEU A 120 0.85 16.62 -7.99
C LEU A 120 1.73 16.31 -9.20
N GLU A 121 1.15 16.27 -10.40
CA GLU A 121 1.91 16.12 -11.65
C GLU A 121 2.94 17.23 -11.84
N ASP A 122 2.55 18.48 -11.57
CA ASP A 122 3.43 19.64 -11.70
C ASP A 122 4.57 19.60 -10.67
N MET A 123 4.28 19.25 -9.41
CA MET A 123 5.30 19.08 -8.38
C MET A 123 6.30 17.96 -8.69
N LEU A 124 5.81 16.82 -9.20
CA LEU A 124 6.67 15.71 -9.58
C LEU A 124 7.48 16.03 -10.86
N SER A 125 6.92 16.79 -11.79
CA SER A 125 7.60 17.24 -13.01
C SER A 125 8.69 18.28 -12.71
N ALA A 126 8.54 19.06 -11.64
CA ALA A 126 9.56 20.01 -11.18
C ALA A 126 10.68 19.34 -10.35
N ASP A 127 10.53 18.07 -9.96
CA ASP A 127 11.52 17.34 -9.16
C ASP A 127 12.53 16.62 -10.06
N ASN A 128 13.73 17.21 -10.18
CA ASN A 128 14.81 16.64 -10.98
C ASN A 128 15.21 15.21 -10.57
N GLU A 129 15.09 14.85 -9.30
CA GLU A 129 15.40 13.49 -8.84
C GLU A 129 14.37 12.50 -9.38
N VAL A 130 13.08 12.90 -9.37
CA VAL A 130 12.00 12.11 -9.97
C VAL A 130 12.23 11.97 -11.47
N LEU A 131 12.53 13.06 -12.17
CA LEU A 131 12.78 13.02 -13.62
C LEU A 131 13.93 12.08 -13.98
N HIS A 132 15.07 12.17 -13.28
CA HIS A 132 16.20 11.27 -13.50
C HIS A 132 15.88 9.80 -13.17
N SER A 133 15.00 9.56 -12.19
CA SER A 133 14.58 8.20 -11.84
C SER A 133 13.68 7.55 -12.90
N VAL A 134 12.90 8.36 -13.63
CA VAL A 134 11.96 7.87 -14.66
C VAL A 134 12.64 7.80 -16.04
N PHE A 135 13.48 8.79 -16.38
CA PHE A 135 14.09 8.95 -17.70
C PHE A 135 15.56 8.54 -17.71
N VAL A 136 15.83 7.27 -17.36
CA VAL A 136 17.20 6.76 -17.21
C VAL A 136 17.98 6.74 -18.53
N HIS A 137 17.30 6.51 -19.66
CA HIS A 137 17.95 6.31 -20.96
C HIS A 137 17.85 7.50 -21.93
N TYR A 138 16.90 8.40 -21.72
CA TYR A 138 16.68 9.53 -22.62
C TYR A 138 15.97 10.67 -21.89
N LEU A 139 16.68 11.78 -21.69
CA LEU A 139 16.06 13.06 -21.38
C LEU A 139 15.66 13.71 -22.72
N PRO A 140 14.37 13.99 -22.95
CA PRO A 140 13.93 14.65 -24.17
C PRO A 140 14.52 16.06 -24.31
N PRO A 141 14.58 16.61 -25.54
CA PRO A 141 15.40 17.78 -25.87
C PRO A 141 14.79 19.12 -25.44
N THR A 142 13.75 19.11 -24.60
CA THR A 142 12.99 20.31 -24.20
C THR A 142 13.33 20.73 -22.78
N ASP A 143 13.55 22.03 -22.58
CA ASP A 143 13.93 22.63 -21.28
C ASP A 143 12.84 22.50 -20.20
N VAL A 144 11.59 22.21 -20.58
CA VAL A 144 10.48 21.95 -19.67
C VAL A 144 9.96 20.55 -19.92
N PHE A 145 10.07 19.69 -18.91
CA PHE A 145 9.67 18.31 -19.01
C PHE A 145 8.53 17.98 -18.05
N ARG A 146 7.45 17.41 -18.59
CA ARG A 146 6.29 16.98 -17.80
C ARG A 146 6.26 15.47 -17.71
N LEU A 147 6.07 14.94 -16.51
CA LEU A 147 5.86 13.51 -16.32
C LEU A 147 4.61 13.05 -17.07
N PRO A 148 4.66 11.87 -17.71
CA PRO A 148 3.45 11.24 -18.22
C PRO A 148 2.47 11.00 -17.07
N GLY A 149 1.27 11.60 -17.13
CA GLY A 149 0.25 11.44 -16.08
C GLY A 149 -0.16 9.99 -15.81
N THR A 150 0.06 9.11 -16.80
CA THR A 150 -0.15 7.66 -16.67
C THR A 150 0.67 7.01 -15.55
N LEU A 151 1.81 7.59 -15.16
CA LEU A 151 2.63 7.08 -14.06
C LEU A 151 1.91 7.24 -12.72
N TRP A 152 1.36 8.43 -12.46
CA TRP A 152 0.59 8.70 -11.26
C TRP A 152 -0.72 7.90 -11.23
N ILE A 153 -1.44 7.82 -12.35
CA ILE A 153 -2.70 7.07 -12.44
C ILE A 153 -2.54 5.62 -11.97
N ARG A 154 -1.42 4.97 -12.34
CA ARG A 154 -1.14 3.58 -11.89
C ARG A 154 -0.91 3.50 -10.38
N ILE A 155 -0.13 4.43 -9.82
CA ILE A 155 0.09 4.51 -8.36
C ILE A 155 -1.25 4.76 -7.65
N ARG A 156 -2.04 5.73 -8.12
CA ARG A 156 -3.36 6.06 -7.57
C ARG A 156 -4.30 4.86 -7.57
N ASN A 157 -4.33 4.09 -8.65
CA ASN A 157 -5.21 2.91 -8.75
C ASN A 157 -4.87 1.86 -7.68
N ASP A 158 -3.58 1.55 -7.50
CA ASP A 158 -3.13 0.61 -6.47
C ASP A 158 -3.29 1.16 -5.05
N MET A 159 -3.19 2.48 -4.87
CA MET A 159 -3.37 3.16 -3.59
C MET A 159 -4.82 3.59 -3.31
N SER A 160 -5.76 3.30 -4.20
CA SER A 160 -7.12 3.85 -4.19
C SER A 160 -7.86 3.63 -2.87
N LYS A 161 -7.63 2.50 -2.20
CA LYS A 161 -8.23 2.17 -0.89
C LYS A 161 -7.67 2.99 0.27
N TYR A 162 -6.48 3.56 0.09
CA TYR A 162 -5.74 4.30 1.10
C TYR A 162 -5.76 5.81 0.85
N LEU A 163 -6.24 6.24 -0.32
CA LEU A 163 -6.37 7.64 -0.67
C LEU A 163 -7.81 8.11 -0.45
N VAL A 164 -7.97 9.34 0.02
CA VAL A 164 -9.27 9.98 0.17
C VAL A 164 -9.37 11.11 -0.84
N GLU A 165 -10.45 11.13 -1.62
CA GLU A 165 -10.72 12.20 -2.57
C GLU A 165 -11.85 13.09 -2.05
N LYS A 166 -11.63 14.40 -2.07
CA LYS A 166 -12.62 15.40 -1.67
C LYS A 166 -12.66 16.52 -2.69
N ASN A 167 -13.85 17.04 -2.97
CA ASN A 167 -14.00 18.22 -3.82
C ASN A 167 -13.75 19.49 -2.99
N VAL A 168 -12.77 20.29 -3.40
CA VAL A 168 -12.50 21.63 -2.86
C VAL A 168 -12.63 22.60 -4.02
N ASP A 169 -13.54 23.58 -3.90
CA ASP A 169 -13.80 24.57 -4.95
C ASP A 169 -14.05 23.96 -6.35
N ASN A 170 -14.83 22.87 -6.41
CA ASN A 170 -15.12 22.06 -7.61
C ASN A 170 -13.90 21.34 -8.25
N VAL A 171 -12.78 21.26 -7.52
CA VAL A 171 -11.60 20.49 -7.93
C VAL A 171 -11.45 19.25 -7.04
N PRO A 172 -11.27 18.05 -7.62
CA PRO A 172 -10.96 16.86 -6.83
C PRO A 172 -9.54 16.96 -6.27
N VAL A 173 -9.45 16.90 -4.94
CA VAL A 173 -8.20 16.93 -4.18
C VAL A 173 -8.00 15.58 -3.50
N ILE A 174 -6.81 15.03 -3.66
CA ILE A 174 -6.39 13.71 -3.19
C ILE A 174 -5.60 13.89 -1.89
N TYR A 175 -5.96 13.12 -0.87
CA TYR A 175 -5.36 13.10 0.46
C TYR A 175 -4.83 11.70 0.78
N LEU A 176 -3.74 11.63 1.53
CA LEU A 176 -3.13 10.41 2.06
C LEU A 176 -3.51 10.19 3.54
#